data_AF-A0A7V8BX52-F1
#
_entry.id   AF-A0A7V8BX52-F1
#
_cell.length_a   1.000
_cell.length_b   1.000
_cell.length_c   1.000
_cell.angle_alpha   90.00
_cell.angle_beta   90.00
_cell.angle_gamma   90.00
#
_symmetry.space_group_name_H-M   'P 1'
#
loop_
_entity.id
_entity.type
_entity.pdbx_description
1 polymer ?
#
loop_
_entity_poly.entity_id
_entity_poly.type
_entity_poly.pdbx_seq_one_letter_code
_entity_poly.pdbx_strand_id
1 'polypeptide(L)'
;MKRLSIFIFLLLGLSACYRQEITPTQTVLEVGSPVGVILSSSAEEYGIQTEGAGYSTVTLQGQQVTFYENWETDQPIEPILDEMVLRGARYVFLPPDVAAPVNSYTDVFFKAFTGQEELDSFLQTLPEPSSPPAAQNADNFSMPLIFCLTMGILGLLFLLVVKANAAKAKGKRKSGQISHDSMVWLETLAARKTASQYKTDYDVKGKRKPILQHMFTYVHGNDRFDEAVAVECPNPNDLLGEFLGEVGLSIAHTYSPRQPWEAAAFELWLFDVKNPMQTFSHIFMSEYVANTPELRAKIESEAVTLAALDANSLIEGEKFSVEARVLDMAYRQQPDLPDNCVFQHFTLEITAWQKAVEDYF
;
A
#
# COMPACT_ATOMS: atom_id res chain seq x y z
N MET A 1 -23.06 -29.75 69.01
CA MET A 1 -24.49 -29.88 68.60
C MET A 1 -24.95 -28.55 68.01
N LYS A 2 -25.46 -28.59 66.76
CA LYS A 2 -26.48 -27.72 66.14
C LYS A 2 -26.24 -26.20 66.12
N ARG A 3 -25.93 -25.63 64.95
CA ARG A 3 -26.82 -24.99 63.94
C ARG A 3 -26.71 -23.45 64.06
N LEU A 4 -26.13 -22.75 63.09
CA LEU A 4 -26.65 -22.37 61.76
C LEU A 4 -27.68 -21.22 61.83
N SER A 5 -27.36 -20.16 61.07
CA SER A 5 -28.18 -19.03 60.59
C SER A 5 -28.11 -17.71 61.36
N ILE A 6 -27.42 -16.73 60.76
CA ILE A 6 -27.86 -15.37 60.38
C ILE A 6 -26.79 -14.84 59.40
N PHE A 7 -26.94 -15.09 58.10
CA PHE A 7 -27.40 -14.13 57.07
C PHE A 7 -26.48 -12.93 56.83
N ILE A 8 -25.47 -13.16 55.97
CA ILE A 8 -25.13 -12.41 54.75
C ILE A 8 -25.50 -10.91 54.77
N PHE A 9 -24.53 -10.04 55.07
CA PHE A 9 -24.48 -8.65 54.59
C PHE A 9 -23.06 -8.10 54.78
N LEU A 10 -22.16 -8.37 53.81
CA LEU A 10 -20.94 -7.59 53.55
C LEU A 10 -20.26 -8.11 52.27
N LEU A 11 -20.94 -7.94 51.15
CA LEU A 11 -20.38 -8.18 49.81
C LEU A 11 -21.07 -7.29 48.78
N LEU A 12 -21.02 -5.97 48.95
CA LEU A 12 -21.35 -4.99 47.91
C LEU A 12 -20.48 -3.74 48.11
N GLY A 13 -19.21 -3.88 47.77
CA GLY A 13 -18.27 -2.77 47.56
C GLY A 13 -17.83 -2.77 46.10
N LEU A 14 -18.67 -2.20 45.24
CA LEU A 14 -18.33 -1.54 43.98
C LEU A 14 -17.12 -2.12 43.20
N SER A 15 -17.30 -3.28 42.56
CA SER A 15 -16.68 -3.50 41.24
C SER A 15 -17.57 -2.85 40.20
N ALA A 16 -17.41 -1.55 40.01
CA ALA A 16 -17.77 -0.93 38.75
C ALA A 16 -16.79 -1.51 37.71
N CYS A 17 -17.24 -2.58 37.05
CA CYS A 17 -16.60 -3.12 35.87
C CYS A 17 -16.67 -2.01 34.81
N TYR A 18 -15.63 -1.17 34.75
CA TYR A 18 -15.38 -0.30 33.62
C TYR A 18 -14.92 -1.23 32.49
N ARG A 19 -15.91 -1.83 31.82
CA ARG A 19 -15.74 -2.41 30.50
C ARG A 19 -15.43 -1.22 29.60
N GLN A 20 -14.14 -0.94 29.40
CA GLN A 20 -13.71 -0.14 28.25
C GLN A 20 -14.23 -0.90 27.04
N GLU A 21 -15.20 -0.30 26.37
CA GLU A 21 -15.50 -0.63 25.00
C GLU A 21 -14.18 -0.51 24.24
N ILE A 22 -13.72 -1.63 23.70
CA ILE A 22 -12.61 -1.68 22.78
C ILE A 22 -13.08 -0.87 21.57
N THR A 23 -12.61 0.36 21.44
CA THR A 23 -12.85 1.15 20.23
C THR A 23 -12.28 0.39 19.04
N PRO A 24 -13.04 0.15 17.97
CA PRO A 24 -12.51 -0.52 16.80
C PRO A 24 -11.33 0.29 16.26
N THR A 25 -10.24 -0.44 16.01
CA THR A 25 -8.96 0.03 15.48
C THR A 25 -9.18 0.96 14.30
N GLN A 26 -8.82 2.24 14.42
CA GLN A 26 -8.87 3.14 13.27
C GLN A 26 -7.93 2.62 12.18
N THR A 27 -8.49 2.33 11.00
CA THR A 27 -7.73 2.08 9.77
C THR A 27 -6.97 3.34 9.39
N VAL A 28 -5.68 3.42 9.75
CA VAL A 28 -4.83 4.55 9.37
C VAL A 28 -4.44 4.38 7.90
N LEU A 29 -5.11 5.12 7.02
CA LEU A 29 -4.75 5.26 5.62
C LEU A 29 -3.98 6.57 5.44
N GLU A 30 -2.94 6.58 4.61
CA GLU A 30 -2.30 7.83 4.20
C GLU A 30 -3.29 8.71 3.41
N VAL A 31 -3.49 9.94 3.88
CA VAL A 31 -4.45 10.89 3.29
C VAL A 31 -4.13 11.13 1.81
N GLY A 32 -5.10 10.85 0.93
CA GLY A 32 -4.99 11.05 -0.52
C GLY A 32 -4.46 9.83 -1.29
N SER A 33 -3.99 8.77 -0.63
CA SER A 33 -3.44 7.56 -1.29
C SER A 33 -4.53 6.66 -1.87
N PRO A 34 -4.58 6.40 -3.19
CA PRO A 34 -5.71 5.70 -3.80
C PRO A 34 -5.99 4.34 -3.16
N VAL A 35 -7.28 4.01 -3.00
CA VAL A 35 -7.74 2.79 -2.31
C VAL A 35 -8.52 1.92 -3.29
N GLY A 36 -8.26 0.62 -3.30
CA GLY A 36 -9.08 -0.39 -3.96
C GLY A 36 -10.03 -1.05 -2.97
N VAL A 37 -11.28 -1.28 -3.35
CA VAL A 37 -12.25 -2.01 -2.55
C VAL A 37 -12.90 -3.06 -3.44
N ILE A 38 -12.77 -4.32 -3.07
CA ILE A 38 -13.42 -5.43 -3.76
C ILE A 38 -14.62 -5.85 -2.91
N LEU A 39 -15.82 -5.74 -3.48
CA LEU A 39 -17.09 -6.05 -2.82
C LEU A 39 -17.71 -7.30 -3.45
N SER A 40 -18.29 -8.16 -2.61
CA SER A 40 -19.15 -9.26 -3.05
C SER A 40 -20.56 -8.78 -3.46
N SER A 41 -20.90 -7.52 -3.19
CA SER A 41 -22.17 -6.89 -3.54
C SER A 41 -21.98 -5.58 -4.31
N SER A 42 -23.09 -4.89 -4.60
CA SER A 42 -23.09 -3.58 -5.25
C SER A 42 -22.65 -2.49 -4.28
N ALA A 43 -21.85 -1.54 -4.76
CA ALA A 43 -21.48 -0.36 -3.97
C ALA A 43 -22.70 0.53 -3.63
N GLU A 44 -23.81 0.39 -4.36
CA GLU A 44 -25.07 1.08 -4.07
C GLU A 44 -25.67 0.68 -2.72
N GLU A 45 -25.38 -0.53 -2.21
CA GLU A 45 -25.82 -0.98 -0.88
C GLU A 45 -25.21 -0.12 0.24
N TYR A 46 -24.07 0.50 -0.03
CA TYR A 46 -23.37 1.44 0.85
C TYR A 46 -23.71 2.90 0.53
N GLY A 47 -24.71 3.16 -0.32
CA GLY A 47 -25.11 4.50 -0.73
C GLY A 47 -24.16 5.18 -1.72
N ILE A 48 -23.23 4.42 -2.33
CA ILE A 48 -22.24 4.93 -3.27
C ILE A 48 -22.79 4.76 -4.69
N GLN A 49 -22.94 5.87 -5.41
CA GLN A 49 -23.34 5.82 -6.82
C GLN A 49 -22.13 5.59 -7.72
N THR A 50 -22.19 4.53 -8.52
CA THR A 50 -21.10 4.11 -9.40
C THR A 50 -21.55 4.12 -10.86
N GLU A 51 -20.63 4.42 -11.78
CA GLU A 51 -20.92 4.48 -13.22
C GLU A 51 -20.83 3.08 -13.86
N GLY A 52 -21.70 2.16 -13.44
CA GLY A 52 -21.92 0.86 -14.08
C GLY A 52 -21.14 -0.33 -13.49
N ALA A 53 -21.40 -1.52 -14.03
CA ALA A 53 -20.89 -2.79 -13.51
C ALA A 53 -19.37 -2.98 -13.76
N GLY A 54 -18.66 -3.48 -12.75
CA GLY A 54 -17.22 -3.74 -12.79
C GLY A 54 -16.43 -2.73 -11.94
N TYR A 55 -15.48 -2.03 -12.56
CA TYR A 55 -14.66 -1.02 -11.89
C TYR A 55 -15.30 0.37 -11.93
N SER A 56 -15.49 0.96 -10.76
CA SER A 56 -15.92 2.34 -10.62
C SER A 56 -14.96 3.11 -9.72
N THR A 57 -14.53 4.28 -10.17
CA THR A 57 -13.65 5.14 -9.37
C THR A 57 -14.40 6.37 -8.91
N VAL A 58 -14.48 6.57 -7.60
CA VAL A 58 -15.16 7.69 -6.95
C VAL A 58 -14.15 8.47 -6.13
N THR A 59 -14.27 9.79 -6.11
CA THR A 59 -13.49 10.62 -5.19
C THR A 59 -14.30 10.87 -3.92
N LEU A 60 -13.81 10.36 -2.80
CA LEU A 60 -14.45 10.44 -1.49
C LEU A 60 -13.53 11.24 -0.56
N GLN A 61 -13.97 12.43 -0.09
CA GLN A 61 -13.15 13.31 0.77
C GLN A 61 -11.75 13.64 0.22
N GLY A 62 -11.59 13.73 -1.11
CA GLY A 62 -10.29 13.95 -1.75
C GLY A 62 -9.45 12.68 -1.93
N GLN A 63 -9.93 11.54 -1.44
CA GLN A 63 -9.37 10.21 -1.66
C GLN A 63 -9.94 9.59 -2.93
N GLN A 64 -9.10 9.11 -3.85
CA GLN A 64 -9.59 8.25 -4.93
C GLN A 64 -9.83 6.84 -4.40
N VAL A 65 -11.05 6.32 -4.60
CA VAL A 65 -11.43 4.96 -4.23
C VAL A 65 -11.96 4.26 -5.48
N THR A 66 -11.38 3.12 -5.81
CA THR A 66 -11.80 2.25 -6.90
C THR A 66 -12.51 1.05 -6.33
N PHE A 67 -13.78 0.88 -6.68
CA PHE A 67 -14.58 -0.29 -6.33
C PHE A 67 -14.55 -1.32 -7.46
N TYR A 68 -14.52 -2.59 -7.09
CA TYR A 68 -14.91 -3.70 -7.94
C TYR A 68 -16.09 -4.39 -7.29
N GLU A 69 -17.21 -4.38 -7.97
CA GLU A 69 -18.50 -4.82 -7.42
C GLU A 69 -18.89 -6.21 -7.92
N ASN A 70 -19.67 -6.93 -7.10
CA ASN A 70 -20.20 -8.26 -7.42
C ASN A 70 -19.12 -9.32 -7.69
N TRP A 71 -18.04 -9.32 -6.90
CA TRP A 71 -17.05 -10.39 -6.94
C TRP A 71 -17.62 -11.69 -6.36
N GLU A 72 -17.39 -12.80 -7.06
CA GLU A 72 -17.82 -14.14 -6.64
C GLU A 72 -16.61 -15.00 -6.28
N THR A 73 -16.74 -15.87 -5.28
CA THR A 73 -15.63 -16.66 -4.71
C THR A 73 -14.98 -17.63 -5.70
N ASP A 74 -15.68 -18.00 -6.78
CA ASP A 74 -15.17 -18.85 -7.86
C ASP A 74 -14.39 -18.08 -8.93
N GLN A 75 -14.38 -16.74 -8.89
CA GLN A 75 -13.62 -15.90 -9.80
C GLN A 75 -12.18 -15.69 -9.30
N PRO A 76 -11.16 -15.78 -10.17
CA PRO A 76 -9.78 -15.50 -9.80
C PRO A 76 -9.64 -14.04 -9.39
N ILE A 77 -8.98 -13.79 -8.25
CA ILE A 77 -8.85 -12.44 -7.71
C ILE A 77 -7.62 -11.70 -8.26
N GLU A 78 -6.61 -12.42 -8.74
CA GLU A 78 -5.34 -11.87 -9.22
C GLU A 78 -5.53 -10.88 -10.38
N PRO A 79 -6.37 -11.15 -11.42
CA PRO A 79 -6.64 -10.16 -12.46
C PRO A 79 -7.31 -8.90 -11.91
N ILE A 80 -8.08 -9.04 -10.83
CA ILE A 80 -8.79 -7.93 -10.21
C ILE A 80 -7.82 -7.06 -9.43
N LEU A 81 -6.92 -7.70 -8.68
CA LEU A 81 -5.83 -7.04 -7.98
C LEU A 81 -4.91 -6.34 -8.96
N ASP A 82 -4.55 -6.96 -10.09
CA ASP A 82 -3.73 -6.37 -11.15
C ASP A 82 -4.39 -5.13 -11.79
N GLU A 83 -5.72 -5.08 -11.88
CA GLU A 83 -6.42 -3.89 -12.38
C GLU A 83 -6.60 -2.80 -11.30
N MET A 84 -6.79 -3.17 -10.02
CA MET A 84 -6.75 -2.21 -8.89
C MET A 84 -5.40 -1.52 -8.81
N VAL A 85 -4.38 -2.34 -8.95
CA VAL A 85 -3.00 -1.99 -9.22
C VAL A 85 -2.94 -0.96 -10.36
N LEU A 86 -3.38 -1.30 -11.57
CA LEU A 86 -3.28 -0.41 -12.74
C LEU A 86 -3.86 0.99 -12.48
N ARG A 87 -4.89 1.04 -11.64
CA ARG A 87 -5.63 2.26 -11.25
C ARG A 87 -4.96 3.04 -10.11
N GLY A 88 -3.80 2.59 -9.64
CA GLY A 88 -2.96 3.26 -8.65
C GLY A 88 -3.36 2.97 -7.20
N ALA A 89 -4.18 1.94 -6.95
CA ALA A 89 -4.56 1.57 -5.59
C ALA A 89 -3.31 1.16 -4.77
N ARG A 90 -3.06 1.89 -3.69
CA ARG A 90 -1.97 1.64 -2.74
C ARG A 90 -2.42 0.81 -1.54
N TYR A 91 -3.71 0.87 -1.22
CA TYR A 91 -4.37 0.06 -0.21
C TYR A 91 -5.46 -0.76 -0.88
N VAL A 92 -5.74 -1.97 -0.39
CA VAL A 92 -6.85 -2.78 -0.91
C VAL A 92 -7.67 -3.41 0.21
N PHE A 93 -9.00 -3.31 0.12
CA PHE A 93 -9.92 -4.08 0.94
C PHE A 93 -10.40 -5.29 0.15
N LEU A 94 -10.21 -6.48 0.72
CA LEU A 94 -10.54 -7.76 0.14
C LEU A 94 -11.75 -8.36 0.86
N PRO A 95 -12.61 -9.11 0.15
CA PRO A 95 -13.66 -9.90 0.77
C PRO A 95 -13.06 -10.89 1.78
N PRO A 96 -13.76 -11.18 2.89
CA PRO A 96 -13.27 -12.05 3.95
C PRO A 96 -13.00 -13.49 3.48
N ASP A 97 -13.65 -13.91 2.40
CA ASP A 97 -13.57 -15.26 1.85
C ASP A 97 -12.36 -15.47 0.91
N VAL A 98 -11.51 -14.45 0.71
CA VAL A 98 -10.31 -14.53 -0.13
C VAL A 98 -9.20 -15.27 0.62
N ALA A 99 -9.02 -16.55 0.30
CA ALA A 99 -7.97 -17.39 0.87
C ALA A 99 -6.59 -17.09 0.24
N ALA A 100 -5.86 -16.13 0.82
CA ALA A 100 -4.40 -16.04 0.79
C ALA A 100 -3.65 -16.09 -0.58
N PRO A 101 -4.12 -15.51 -1.70
CA PRO A 101 -3.20 -15.12 -2.77
C PRO A 101 -2.54 -13.76 -2.46
N VAL A 102 -2.86 -13.14 -1.32
CA VAL A 102 -2.35 -11.82 -0.92
C VAL A 102 -0.83 -11.84 -0.71
N ASN A 103 -0.20 -12.98 -0.40
CA ASN A 103 1.25 -13.00 -0.10
C ASN A 103 2.13 -12.55 -1.28
N SER A 104 1.69 -12.71 -2.53
CA SER A 104 2.38 -12.15 -3.70
C SER A 104 2.08 -10.67 -3.93
N TYR A 105 1.08 -10.14 -3.23
CA TYR A 105 0.62 -8.74 -3.26
C TYR A 105 0.84 -7.99 -1.92
N THR A 106 1.32 -8.65 -0.85
CA THR A 106 1.63 -8.02 0.44
C THR A 106 2.81 -7.07 0.32
N ASP A 107 3.68 -7.31 -0.66
CA ASP A 107 4.78 -6.41 -1.02
C ASP A 107 4.34 -5.37 -2.07
N VAL A 108 3.06 -5.36 -2.49
CA VAL A 108 2.53 -4.55 -3.60
C VAL A 108 1.58 -3.46 -3.09
N PHE A 109 0.59 -3.87 -2.29
CA PHE A 109 -0.20 -2.94 -1.51
C PHE A 109 0.57 -2.60 -0.24
N PHE A 110 0.57 -1.33 0.14
CA PHE A 110 1.10 -0.91 1.43
C PHE A 110 0.40 -1.66 2.56
N LYS A 111 -0.91 -1.90 2.40
CA LYS A 111 -1.69 -2.78 3.26
C LYS A 111 -2.88 -3.36 2.52
N ALA A 112 -3.10 -4.66 2.72
CA ALA A 112 -4.33 -5.35 2.34
C ALA A 112 -5.16 -5.64 3.60
N PHE A 113 -6.43 -5.25 3.58
CA PHE A 113 -7.38 -5.47 4.67
C PHE A 113 -8.32 -6.61 4.29
N THR A 114 -8.55 -7.54 5.22
CA THR A 114 -9.46 -8.69 5.03
C THR A 114 -10.61 -8.68 6.04
N GLY A 115 -10.58 -7.76 7.00
CA GLY A 115 -11.62 -7.63 8.02
C GLY A 115 -12.82 -6.81 7.53
N GLN A 116 -14.02 -7.38 7.62
CA GLN A 116 -15.26 -6.66 7.33
C GLN A 116 -15.44 -5.44 8.24
N GLU A 117 -15.00 -5.51 9.50
CA GLU A 117 -15.08 -4.41 10.46
C GLU A 117 -14.18 -3.22 10.06
N GLU A 118 -13.00 -3.48 9.48
CA GLU A 118 -12.11 -2.44 8.96
C GLU A 118 -12.71 -1.79 7.71
N LEU A 119 -13.30 -2.60 6.83
CA LEU A 119 -14.03 -2.11 5.66
C LEU A 119 -15.22 -1.25 6.09
N ASP A 120 -16.06 -1.73 7.01
CA ASP A 120 -17.22 -1.01 7.50
C ASP A 120 -16.80 0.28 8.22
N SER A 121 -15.72 0.26 9.01
CA SER A 121 -15.16 1.47 9.62
C SER A 121 -14.70 2.46 8.56
N PHE A 122 -14.01 2.01 7.51
CA PHE A 122 -13.59 2.86 6.39
C PHE A 122 -14.80 3.44 5.66
N LEU A 123 -15.80 2.61 5.35
CA LEU A 123 -17.03 3.03 4.67
C LEU A 123 -17.89 3.95 5.53
N GLN A 124 -17.86 3.82 6.86
CA GLN A 124 -18.56 4.72 7.79
C GLN A 124 -17.89 6.09 7.95
N THR A 125 -16.60 6.22 7.60
CA THR A 125 -15.99 7.56 7.48
C THR A 125 -16.47 8.32 6.24
N LEU A 126 -17.20 7.65 5.34
CA LEU A 126 -17.80 8.27 4.16
C LEU A 126 -19.04 9.07 4.54
N PRO A 127 -19.33 10.19 3.86
CA PRO A 127 -20.54 10.96 4.12
C PRO A 127 -21.78 10.11 3.81
N GLU A 128 -22.74 10.07 4.74
CA GLU A 128 -24.06 9.49 4.44
C GLU A 128 -24.70 10.24 3.26
N PRO A 129 -25.38 9.53 2.34
CA PRO A 129 -26.16 10.18 1.29
C PRO A 129 -27.22 11.04 1.95
N SER A 130 -27.04 12.37 1.90
CA SER A 130 -28.01 13.32 2.41
C SER A 130 -29.37 13.02 1.80
N SER A 131 -30.30 12.56 2.64
CA SER A 131 -31.70 12.39 2.25
C SER A 131 -32.24 13.76 1.82
N PRO A 132 -32.90 13.89 0.65
CA PRO A 132 -33.52 15.15 0.29
C PRO A 132 -34.52 15.57 1.39
N PRO A 133 -34.58 16.86 1.77
CA PRO A 133 -35.49 17.29 2.81
C PRO A 133 -36.93 16.97 2.41
N ALA A 134 -37.65 16.29 3.31
CA ALA A 134 -39.05 15.98 3.15
C ALA A 134 -39.83 17.28 2.89
N ALA A 135 -40.43 17.39 1.71
CA ALA A 135 -41.28 18.51 1.35
C ALA A 135 -42.48 18.55 2.31
N GLN A 136 -42.56 19.61 3.12
CA GLN A 136 -43.72 19.87 3.94
C GLN A 136 -44.88 20.29 3.03
N ASN A 137 -45.97 19.53 3.10
CA ASN A 137 -47.23 19.87 2.46
C ASN A 137 -47.74 21.21 3.01
N ALA A 138 -47.91 22.18 2.11
CA ALA A 138 -48.72 23.36 2.36
C ALA A 138 -49.87 23.37 1.34
N ASP A 139 -51.09 23.26 1.86
CA ASP A 139 -52.31 23.23 1.09
C ASP A 139 -52.62 24.59 0.43
N ASN A 140 -53.02 24.50 -0.84
CA ASN A 140 -53.94 25.35 -1.60
C ASN A 140 -53.60 26.83 -1.87
N PHE A 141 -53.31 27.16 -3.15
CA PHE A 141 -54.07 28.21 -3.88
C PHE A 141 -53.98 27.99 -5.40
N SER A 142 -55.13 28.13 -6.04
CA SER A 142 -55.47 27.85 -7.44
C SER A 142 -54.71 28.68 -8.48
N MET A 143 -54.01 28.02 -9.41
CA MET A 143 -53.90 28.37 -10.85
C MET A 143 -53.17 27.23 -11.62
N PRO A 144 -53.85 26.13 -11.99
CA PRO A 144 -53.17 24.88 -12.33
C PRO A 144 -52.62 24.77 -13.76
N LEU A 145 -53.00 25.64 -14.71
CA LEU A 145 -52.67 25.39 -16.12
C LEU A 145 -51.41 26.11 -16.62
N ILE A 146 -51.16 27.33 -16.14
CA ILE A 146 -49.99 28.11 -16.54
C ILE A 146 -48.72 27.61 -15.82
N PHE A 147 -48.83 27.21 -14.54
CA PHE A 147 -47.69 26.69 -13.79
C PHE A 147 -47.24 25.32 -14.29
N CYS A 148 -48.17 24.43 -14.69
CA CYS A 148 -47.81 23.17 -15.33
C CYS A 148 -47.15 23.35 -16.69
N LEU A 149 -47.57 24.35 -17.47
CA LEU A 149 -46.93 24.65 -18.76
C LEU A 149 -45.53 25.26 -18.56
N THR A 150 -45.35 26.19 -17.60
CA THR A 150 -44.03 26.76 -17.33
C THR A 150 -43.07 25.74 -16.72
N MET A 151 -43.52 24.91 -15.78
CA MET A 151 -42.74 23.79 -15.24
C MET A 151 -42.44 22.74 -16.32
N GLY A 152 -43.38 22.47 -17.22
CA GLY A 152 -43.15 21.57 -18.37
C GLY A 152 -42.07 22.12 -19.31
N ILE A 153 -42.12 23.41 -19.63
CA ILE A 153 -41.11 24.07 -20.49
C ILE A 153 -39.75 24.15 -19.80
N LEU A 154 -39.70 24.50 -18.51
CA LEU A 154 -38.49 24.52 -17.69
C LEU A 154 -37.89 23.13 -17.53
N GLY A 155 -38.71 22.11 -17.31
CA GLY A 155 -38.29 20.71 -17.25
C GLY A 155 -37.77 20.21 -18.59
N LEU A 156 -38.40 20.59 -19.70
CA LEU A 156 -37.92 20.25 -21.05
C LEU A 156 -36.58 20.95 -21.36
N LEU A 157 -36.45 22.25 -21.01
CA LEU A 157 -35.20 23.00 -21.15
C LEU A 157 -34.09 22.40 -20.28
N PHE A 158 -34.41 22.02 -19.03
CA PHE A 158 -33.48 21.35 -18.14
C PHE A 158 -33.03 20.00 -18.72
N LEU A 159 -33.96 19.18 -19.24
CA LEU A 159 -33.65 17.92 -19.92
C LEU A 159 -32.81 18.13 -21.18
N LEU A 160 -33.05 19.21 -21.94
CA LEU A 160 -32.23 19.55 -23.11
C LEU A 160 -30.82 20.01 -22.71
N VAL A 161 -30.68 20.77 -21.62
CA VAL A 161 -29.37 21.16 -21.07
C VAL A 161 -28.63 19.94 -20.52
N VAL A 162 -29.30 19.05 -19.80
CA VAL A 162 -28.72 17.78 -19.30
C VAL A 162 -28.30 16.90 -20.48
N LYS A 163 -29.14 16.73 -21.52
CA LYS A 163 -28.78 15.96 -22.71
C LYS A 163 -27.64 16.60 -23.51
N ALA A 164 -27.61 17.93 -23.64
CA ALA A 164 -26.53 18.64 -24.32
C ALA A 164 -25.21 18.54 -23.54
N ASN A 165 -25.25 18.60 -22.21
CA ASN A 165 -24.09 18.39 -21.35
C ASN A 165 -23.63 16.94 -21.35
N ALA A 166 -24.55 15.97 -21.35
CA ALA A 166 -24.24 14.55 -21.50
C ALA A 166 -23.66 14.22 -22.89
N ALA A 167 -24.13 14.88 -23.95
CA ALA A 167 -23.56 14.77 -25.30
C ALA A 167 -22.16 15.39 -25.39
N LYS A 168 -21.91 16.52 -24.70
CA LYS A 168 -20.57 17.11 -24.55
C LYS A 168 -19.63 16.26 -23.70
N ALA A 169 -20.15 15.54 -22.69
CA ALA A 169 -19.39 14.58 -21.89
C ALA A 169 -19.03 13.32 -22.69
N LYS A 170 -19.95 12.84 -23.56
CA LYS A 170 -19.68 11.72 -24.49
C LYS A 170 -18.61 12.05 -25.55
N GLY A 171 -18.42 13.33 -25.88
CA GLY A 171 -17.37 13.79 -26.81
C GLY A 171 -15.97 13.97 -26.21
N LYS A 172 -15.80 13.74 -24.90
CA LYS A 172 -14.52 13.86 -24.19
C LYS A 172 -14.17 12.58 -23.40
N ARG A 173 -14.50 11.40 -23.93
CA ARG A 173 -13.72 10.20 -23.56
C ARG A 173 -12.37 10.29 -24.28
N LYS A 174 -11.40 10.98 -23.66
CA LYS A 174 -9.99 10.71 -23.98
C LYS A 174 -9.78 9.23 -23.67
N SER A 175 -9.38 8.44 -24.66
CA SER A 175 -8.99 7.05 -24.46
C SER A 175 -8.01 6.98 -23.29
N GLY A 176 -8.24 6.08 -22.33
CA GLY A 176 -7.43 5.90 -21.14
C GLY A 176 -5.99 5.55 -21.52
N GLN A 177 -5.15 6.57 -21.64
CA GLN A 177 -3.71 6.40 -21.75
C GLN A 177 -3.20 6.19 -20.32
N ILE A 178 -2.73 4.98 -20.03
CA ILE A 178 -2.12 4.62 -18.74
C ILE A 178 -0.99 5.62 -18.48
N SER A 179 -0.93 6.19 -17.28
CA SER A 179 0.12 7.15 -16.92
C SER A 179 1.48 6.45 -16.91
N HIS A 180 2.56 7.21 -17.11
CA HIS A 180 3.91 6.66 -17.03
C HIS A 180 4.16 5.98 -15.67
N ASP A 181 3.76 6.64 -14.58
CA ASP A 181 3.88 6.12 -13.22
C ASP A 181 3.12 4.80 -13.02
N SER A 182 1.91 4.69 -13.58
CA SER A 182 1.15 3.43 -13.55
C SER A 182 1.89 2.32 -14.30
N MET A 183 2.50 2.60 -15.46
CA MET A 183 3.27 1.58 -16.19
C MET A 183 4.51 1.13 -15.44
N VAL A 184 5.30 2.07 -14.91
CA VAL A 184 6.50 1.77 -14.09
C VAL A 184 6.11 0.88 -12.92
N TRP A 185 5.02 1.23 -12.25
CA TRP A 185 4.59 0.47 -11.10
C TRP A 185 4.12 -0.95 -11.46
N LEU A 186 3.41 -1.17 -12.57
CA LEU A 186 3.10 -2.54 -13.05
C LEU A 186 4.35 -3.38 -13.31
N GLU A 187 5.36 -2.76 -13.93
CA GLU A 187 6.61 -3.44 -14.21
C GLU A 187 7.33 -3.78 -12.90
N THR A 188 7.28 -2.90 -11.90
CA THR A 188 7.75 -3.20 -10.53
C THR A 188 7.04 -4.42 -9.96
N LEU A 189 5.72 -4.56 -10.16
CA LEU A 189 4.99 -5.73 -9.69
C LEU A 189 5.34 -7.00 -10.42
N ALA A 190 5.49 -6.93 -11.75
CA ALA A 190 5.91 -8.07 -12.55
C ALA A 190 7.31 -8.56 -12.10
N ALA A 191 8.22 -7.63 -11.83
CA ALA A 191 9.54 -7.91 -11.27
C ALA A 191 9.43 -8.53 -9.86
N ARG A 192 8.63 -7.96 -8.95
CA ARG A 192 8.38 -8.52 -7.60
C ARG A 192 7.79 -9.93 -7.66
N LYS A 193 6.78 -10.17 -8.50
CA LYS A 193 6.19 -11.51 -8.69
C LYS A 193 7.23 -12.52 -9.18
N THR A 194 8.07 -12.12 -10.13
CA THR A 194 9.15 -12.97 -10.64
C THR A 194 10.18 -13.29 -9.55
N ALA A 195 10.66 -12.26 -8.84
CA ALA A 195 11.62 -12.41 -7.75
C ALA A 195 11.08 -13.21 -6.56
N SER A 196 9.77 -13.13 -6.29
CA SER A 196 9.13 -13.85 -5.17
C SER A 196 9.29 -15.37 -5.25
N GLN A 197 9.51 -15.92 -6.46
CA GLN A 197 9.80 -17.34 -6.68
C GLN A 197 11.14 -17.77 -6.05
N TYR A 198 12.04 -16.82 -5.84
CA TYR A 198 13.38 -17.03 -5.28
C TYR A 198 13.50 -16.53 -3.84
N LYS A 199 12.40 -16.07 -3.23
CA LYS A 199 12.34 -15.59 -1.85
C LYS A 199 12.82 -16.68 -0.89
N THR A 200 13.64 -16.31 0.08
CA THR A 200 14.19 -17.29 1.03
C THR A 200 13.10 -17.81 1.95
N ASP A 201 12.96 -19.13 2.05
CA ASP A 201 12.07 -19.77 3.02
C ASP A 201 12.78 -19.92 4.37
N TYR A 202 12.37 -19.11 5.34
CA TYR A 202 12.86 -19.15 6.72
C TYR A 202 11.97 -19.98 7.66
N ASP A 203 10.90 -20.62 7.17
CA ASP A 203 9.98 -21.44 8.00
C ASP A 203 10.51 -22.87 8.25
N VAL A 204 11.83 -23.03 8.20
CA VAL A 204 12.52 -24.30 8.45
C VAL A 204 12.60 -24.55 9.96
N LYS A 205 12.03 -25.67 10.41
CA LYS A 205 12.06 -26.12 11.82
C LYS A 205 13.47 -26.02 12.41
N GLY A 206 13.62 -25.20 13.45
CA GLY A 206 14.84 -25.09 14.25
C GLY A 206 15.74 -23.89 13.95
N LYS A 207 15.40 -23.03 12.99
CA LYS A 207 16.08 -21.73 12.79
C LYS A 207 15.29 -20.59 13.44
N ARG A 208 16.01 -19.55 13.89
CA ARG A 208 15.39 -18.31 14.38
C ARG A 208 14.74 -17.60 13.20
N LYS A 209 13.42 -17.36 13.29
CA LYS A 209 12.68 -16.60 12.28
C LYS A 209 13.18 -15.15 12.27
N PRO A 210 13.38 -14.54 11.09
CA PRO A 210 13.70 -13.12 11.03
C PRO A 210 12.55 -12.27 11.57
N ILE A 211 12.91 -11.09 12.09
CA ILE A 211 11.91 -10.11 12.57
C ILE A 211 11.26 -9.35 11.42
N LEU A 212 11.96 -9.26 10.28
CA LEU A 212 11.47 -8.67 9.04
C LEU A 212 12.08 -9.42 7.85
N GLN A 213 11.29 -9.63 6.80
CA GLN A 213 11.76 -10.02 5.48
C GLN A 213 10.98 -9.21 4.45
N HIS A 214 11.67 -8.46 3.61
CA HIS A 214 11.06 -7.52 2.65
C HIS A 214 11.82 -7.50 1.33
N MET A 215 11.16 -7.12 0.23
CA MET A 215 11.77 -7.01 -1.10
C MET A 215 11.62 -5.59 -1.65
N PHE A 216 12.74 -4.91 -1.81
CA PHE A 216 12.80 -3.65 -2.54
C PHE A 216 12.96 -3.93 -4.03
N THR A 217 12.22 -3.20 -4.88
CA THR A 217 12.29 -3.39 -6.33
C THR A 217 12.29 -2.05 -7.05
N TYR A 218 13.43 -1.73 -7.65
CA TYR A 218 13.55 -0.64 -8.60
C TYR A 218 13.21 -1.12 -10.01
N VAL A 219 12.54 -0.24 -10.76
CA VAL A 219 12.36 -0.36 -12.20
C VAL A 219 12.71 0.99 -12.85
N HIS A 220 13.37 0.92 -14.01
CA HIS A 220 13.74 2.08 -14.79
C HIS A 220 12.53 2.97 -15.11
N GLY A 221 12.68 4.27 -14.88
CA GLY A 221 11.57 5.24 -14.91
C GLY A 221 11.06 5.63 -13.53
N ASN A 222 11.40 4.88 -12.47
CA ASN A 222 11.18 5.33 -11.09
C ASN A 222 12.29 6.31 -10.65
N ASP A 223 12.21 7.53 -11.14
CA ASP A 223 13.21 8.59 -10.88
C ASP A 223 13.33 8.98 -9.40
N ARG A 224 12.35 8.65 -8.56
CA ARG A 224 12.34 8.99 -7.13
C ARG A 224 12.36 7.74 -6.26
N PHE A 225 13.01 6.69 -6.74
CA PHE A 225 13.10 5.45 -5.99
C PHE A 225 13.88 5.67 -4.69
N ASP A 226 13.13 5.63 -3.60
CA ASP A 226 13.57 5.73 -2.21
C ASP A 226 12.48 5.03 -1.38
N GLU A 227 12.61 3.72 -1.25
CA GLU A 227 11.66 2.87 -0.52
C GLU A 227 12.27 2.48 0.83
N ALA A 228 11.44 2.43 1.87
CA ALA A 228 11.88 2.04 3.20
C ALA A 228 10.81 1.29 3.97
N VAL A 229 11.25 0.52 4.97
CA VAL A 229 10.40 -0.32 5.81
C VAL A 229 10.86 -0.26 7.26
N ALA A 230 9.89 -0.11 8.16
CA ALA A 230 10.13 -0.14 9.60
C ALA A 230 10.52 -1.55 10.06
N VAL A 231 11.49 -1.62 10.98
CA VAL A 231 11.91 -2.84 11.65
C VAL A 231 11.39 -2.80 13.08
N GLU A 232 10.42 -3.67 13.36
CA GLU A 232 9.80 -3.78 14.68
C GLU A 232 10.04 -5.18 15.26
N CYS A 233 10.34 -5.25 16.55
CA CYS A 233 10.40 -6.52 17.26
C CYS A 233 9.03 -6.82 17.88
N PRO A 234 8.42 -7.98 17.60
CA PRO A 234 7.20 -8.40 18.28
C PRO A 234 7.44 -8.45 19.79
N ASN A 235 6.62 -7.75 20.57
CA ASN A 235 6.63 -7.84 22.03
C ASN A 235 5.40 -8.63 22.48
N PRO A 236 5.55 -9.75 23.21
CA PRO A 236 4.40 -10.53 23.68
C PRO A 236 3.46 -9.77 24.63
N ASN A 237 3.88 -8.61 25.17
CA ASN A 237 3.10 -7.78 26.08
C ASN A 237 2.58 -6.48 25.44
N ASP A 238 2.88 -6.20 24.17
CA ASP A 238 2.46 -5.00 23.47
C ASP A 238 1.90 -5.35 22.09
N LEU A 239 0.77 -4.78 21.73
CA LEU A 239 0.12 -5.03 20.43
C LEU A 239 0.86 -4.32 19.28
N LEU A 240 1.65 -3.29 19.61
CA LEU A 240 2.58 -2.61 18.71
C LEU A 240 3.99 -3.09 19.06
N GLY A 241 4.75 -3.60 18.09
CA GLY A 241 6.11 -4.06 18.33
C GLY A 241 7.04 -2.94 18.85
N GLU A 242 8.17 -3.31 19.47
CA GLU A 242 9.22 -2.32 19.77
C GLU A 242 9.88 -1.89 18.45
N PHE A 243 9.73 -0.61 18.09
CA PHE A 243 10.43 -0.03 16.95
C PHE A 243 11.94 -0.05 17.18
N LEU A 244 12.67 -0.80 16.35
CA LEU A 244 14.12 -0.91 16.43
C LEU A 244 14.83 0.05 15.46
N GLY A 245 14.17 0.43 14.37
CA GLY A 245 14.76 1.26 13.33
C GLY A 245 14.07 1.10 11.99
N GLU A 246 14.75 1.54 10.93
CA GLU A 246 14.24 1.55 9.57
C GLU A 246 15.35 1.14 8.60
N VAL A 247 14.96 0.45 7.53
CA VAL A 247 15.86 0.04 6.46
C VAL A 247 15.26 0.52 5.16
N GLY A 248 16.07 1.10 4.28
CA GLY A 248 15.61 1.53 2.98
C GLY A 248 16.62 1.36 1.88
N LEU A 249 16.13 1.40 0.64
CA LEU A 249 16.91 1.31 -0.58
C LEU A 249 16.62 2.53 -1.45
N SER A 250 17.68 3.25 -1.81
CA SER A 250 17.59 4.46 -2.62
C SER A 250 18.60 4.43 -3.78
N ILE A 251 18.43 5.34 -4.75
CA ILE A 251 19.40 5.51 -5.83
C ILE A 251 20.64 6.25 -5.29
N ALA A 252 21.79 5.58 -5.26
CA ALA A 252 23.06 6.15 -4.82
C ALA A 252 23.78 6.93 -5.92
N HIS A 253 23.68 6.43 -7.16
CA HIS A 253 24.37 7.01 -8.30
C HIS A 253 23.56 6.86 -9.58
N THR A 254 23.57 7.90 -10.40
CA THR A 254 23.01 7.90 -11.75
C THR A 254 24.12 8.11 -12.77
N TYR A 255 24.09 7.36 -13.86
CA TYR A 255 24.99 7.57 -15.00
C TYR A 255 24.74 8.93 -15.65
N SER A 256 23.46 9.29 -15.78
CA SER A 256 22.99 10.59 -16.27
C SER A 256 21.83 11.09 -15.43
N PRO A 257 21.78 12.40 -15.09
CA PRO A 257 20.66 13.01 -14.36
C PRO A 257 19.47 13.34 -15.27
N ARG A 258 19.50 12.96 -16.57
CA ARG A 258 18.37 13.17 -17.48
C ARG A 258 17.23 12.23 -17.10
N GLN A 259 15.98 12.70 -17.15
CA GLN A 259 14.81 11.84 -16.95
C GLN A 259 14.54 10.96 -18.19
N PRO A 260 14.18 9.68 -18.01
CA PRO A 260 14.17 8.96 -16.73
C PRO A 260 15.58 8.74 -16.18
N TRP A 261 15.76 8.88 -14.87
CA TRP A 261 17.06 8.75 -14.19
C TRP A 261 17.69 7.40 -14.48
N GLU A 262 18.95 7.44 -14.91
CA GLU A 262 19.70 6.25 -15.31
C GLU A 262 20.46 5.71 -14.09
N ALA A 263 19.73 5.03 -13.19
CA ALA A 263 20.30 4.46 -11.98
C ALA A 263 21.42 3.44 -12.29
N ALA A 264 22.57 3.65 -11.66
CA ALA A 264 23.80 2.85 -11.85
C ALA A 264 24.36 2.31 -10.52
N ALA A 265 23.85 2.77 -9.37
CA ALA A 265 24.11 2.15 -8.07
C ALA A 265 22.94 2.43 -7.11
N PHE A 266 22.75 1.53 -6.14
CA PHE A 266 21.75 1.64 -5.07
C PHE A 266 22.41 1.64 -3.70
N GLU A 267 21.90 2.47 -2.78
CA GLU A 267 22.33 2.53 -1.39
C GLU A 267 21.28 1.84 -0.53
N LEU A 268 21.69 0.75 0.12
CA LEU A 268 20.95 0.16 1.22
C LEU A 268 21.38 0.88 2.50
N TRP A 269 20.46 1.59 3.13
CA TRP A 269 20.72 2.33 4.35
C TRP A 269 19.95 1.71 5.53
N LEU A 270 20.55 1.78 6.72
CA LEU A 270 20.00 1.28 7.98
C LEU A 270 20.08 2.38 9.03
N PHE A 271 18.92 2.75 9.55
CA PHE A 271 18.75 3.62 10.71
C PHE A 271 18.44 2.77 11.95
N ASP A 272 19.21 2.96 13.03
CA ASP A 272 19.01 2.28 14.31
C ASP A 272 18.56 3.27 15.38
N VAL A 273 17.43 2.99 16.04
CA VAL A 273 16.87 3.88 17.07
C VAL A 273 17.83 4.14 18.23
N LYS A 274 18.77 3.23 18.49
CA LYS A 274 19.75 3.35 19.57
C LYS A 274 20.88 4.33 19.22
N ASN A 275 21.16 4.52 17.93
CA ASN A 275 22.15 5.47 17.45
C ASN A 275 21.54 6.40 16.39
N PRO A 276 20.63 7.30 16.80
CA PRO A 276 19.86 8.11 15.85
C PRO A 276 20.71 9.15 15.10
N MET A 277 21.98 9.31 15.47
CA MET A 277 22.91 10.24 14.83
C MET A 277 23.68 9.60 13.67
N GLN A 278 23.57 8.28 13.49
CA GLN A 278 24.31 7.53 12.48
C GLN A 278 23.36 6.67 11.64
N THR A 279 23.59 6.70 10.32
CA THR A 279 23.00 5.78 9.36
C THR A 279 24.12 4.92 8.80
N PHE A 280 23.91 3.60 8.76
CA PHE A 280 24.85 2.69 8.12
C PHE A 280 24.45 2.52 6.66
N SER A 281 25.43 2.60 5.75
CA SER A 281 25.18 2.57 4.31
C SER A 281 26.01 1.48 3.64
N HIS A 282 25.37 0.72 2.75
CA HIS A 282 26.01 -0.29 1.91
C HIS A 282 25.58 -0.11 0.45
N ILE A 283 26.54 -0.01 -0.46
CA ILE A 283 26.23 0.34 -1.86
C ILE A 283 26.35 -0.87 -2.78
N PHE A 284 25.29 -1.15 -3.53
CA PHE A 284 25.26 -2.11 -4.63
C PHE A 284 25.50 -1.37 -5.94
N MET A 285 26.66 -1.60 -6.56
CA MET A 285 27.08 -0.87 -7.75
C MET A 285 26.94 -1.70 -9.02
N SER A 286 26.67 -1.05 -10.16
CA SER A 286 26.76 -1.71 -11.46
C SER A 286 28.21 -2.08 -11.80
N GLU A 287 28.37 -3.00 -12.76
CA GLU A 287 29.70 -3.39 -13.23
C GLU A 287 30.47 -2.20 -13.82
N TYR A 288 29.79 -1.32 -14.56
CA TYR A 288 30.40 -0.08 -15.08
C TYR A 288 30.95 0.80 -13.95
N VAL A 289 30.16 1.01 -12.90
CA VAL A 289 30.58 1.82 -11.74
C VAL A 289 31.74 1.15 -11.00
N ALA A 290 31.69 -0.18 -10.84
CA ALA A 290 32.77 -0.94 -10.21
C ALA A 290 34.09 -0.83 -10.97
N ASN A 291 34.04 -0.78 -12.30
CA ASN A 291 35.20 -0.74 -13.19
C ASN A 291 35.68 0.68 -13.53
N THR A 292 35.01 1.73 -13.04
CA THR A 292 35.39 3.13 -13.28
C THR A 292 35.97 3.73 -11.99
N PRO A 293 37.31 3.86 -11.86
CA PRO A 293 37.94 4.29 -10.61
C PRO A 293 37.45 5.65 -10.10
N GLU A 294 37.17 6.59 -11.01
CA GLU A 294 36.69 7.92 -10.65
C GLU A 294 35.27 7.90 -10.09
N LEU A 295 34.43 6.96 -10.52
CA LEU A 295 33.07 6.79 -9.98
C LEU A 295 33.12 6.04 -8.65
N ARG A 296 33.91 4.98 -8.57
CA ARG A 296 34.13 4.25 -7.32
C ARG A 296 34.67 5.16 -6.21
N ALA A 297 35.56 6.10 -6.54
CA ALA A 297 36.08 7.06 -5.57
C ALA A 297 35.04 8.10 -5.09
N LYS A 298 34.00 8.37 -5.88
CA LYS A 298 32.91 9.31 -5.51
C LYS A 298 31.82 8.65 -4.67
N ILE A 299 31.71 7.33 -4.75
CA ILE A 299 30.79 6.55 -3.94
C ILE A 299 31.47 6.39 -2.57
N GLU A 300 31.30 7.43 -1.74
CA GLU A 300 31.92 7.62 -0.43
C GLU A 300 31.33 6.66 0.63
N SER A 301 31.43 5.35 0.42
CA SER A 301 31.02 4.36 1.43
C SER A 301 32.13 3.35 1.69
N GLU A 302 32.31 3.00 2.96
CA GLU A 302 33.25 1.96 3.39
C GLU A 302 32.82 0.55 2.93
N ALA A 303 31.53 0.36 2.64
CA ALA A 303 30.94 -0.92 2.32
C ALA A 303 30.27 -0.91 0.94
N VAL A 304 30.88 -1.61 -0.02
CA VAL A 304 30.43 -1.67 -1.41
C VAL A 304 30.43 -3.12 -1.93
N THR A 305 29.40 -3.48 -2.71
CA THR A 305 29.26 -4.79 -3.36
C THR A 305 28.95 -4.60 -4.84
N LEU A 306 29.54 -5.42 -5.70
CA LEU A 306 29.12 -5.51 -7.10
C LEU A 306 27.73 -6.17 -7.15
N ALA A 307 26.76 -5.50 -7.74
CA ALA A 307 25.45 -6.08 -7.98
C ALA A 307 25.57 -7.25 -8.96
N ALA A 308 25.24 -8.44 -8.50
CA ALA A 308 25.14 -9.65 -9.28
C ALA A 308 24.07 -10.54 -8.64
N LEU A 309 23.49 -11.46 -9.40
CA LEU A 309 22.52 -12.42 -8.86
C LEU A 309 23.14 -13.18 -7.66
N ASP A 310 22.36 -13.33 -6.58
CA ASP A 310 22.79 -13.92 -5.30
C ASP A 310 23.92 -13.19 -4.57
N ALA A 311 24.37 -12.03 -5.05
CA ALA A 311 25.28 -11.19 -4.29
C ALA A 311 24.62 -10.79 -2.97
N ASN A 312 25.39 -10.87 -1.89
CA ASN A 312 24.90 -10.58 -0.55
C ASN A 312 25.75 -9.52 0.15
N SER A 313 25.14 -8.90 1.16
CA SER A 313 25.82 -8.04 2.12
C SER A 313 25.18 -8.16 3.49
N LEU A 314 25.93 -7.79 4.52
CA LEU A 314 25.46 -7.71 5.90
C LEU A 314 25.71 -6.30 6.40
N ILE A 315 24.66 -5.64 6.86
CA ILE A 315 24.75 -4.36 7.58
C ILE A 315 24.49 -4.64 9.05
N GLU A 316 25.43 -4.23 9.90
CA GLU A 316 25.32 -4.40 11.34
C GLU A 316 24.91 -3.10 12.03
N GLY A 317 23.67 -3.03 12.50
CA GLY A 317 23.26 -2.06 13.50
C GLY A 317 23.65 -2.51 14.92
N GLU A 318 23.24 -1.72 15.91
CA GLU A 318 23.43 -2.07 17.32
C GLU A 318 22.35 -3.03 17.79
N LYS A 319 21.07 -2.76 17.48
CA LYS A 319 19.90 -3.53 17.92
C LYS A 319 19.55 -4.68 16.99
N PHE A 320 19.83 -4.53 15.71
CA PHE A 320 19.52 -5.53 14.69
C PHE A 320 20.57 -5.52 13.59
N SER A 321 20.66 -6.63 12.86
CA SER A 321 21.44 -6.75 11.64
C SER A 321 20.52 -7.03 10.46
N VAL A 322 20.96 -6.62 9.26
CA VAL A 322 20.24 -6.82 8.01
C VAL A 322 21.15 -7.55 7.04
N GLU A 323 20.72 -8.72 6.58
CA GLU A 323 21.30 -9.38 5.42
C GLU A 323 20.50 -8.96 4.19
N ALA A 324 21.21 -8.59 3.13
CA ALA A 324 20.61 -8.26 1.85
C ALA A 324 21.11 -9.23 0.78
N ARG A 325 20.22 -9.65 -0.12
CA ARG A 325 20.51 -10.55 -1.23
C ARG A 325 19.84 -10.08 -2.51
N VAL A 326 20.60 -10.00 -3.59
CA VAL A 326 20.08 -9.66 -4.92
C VAL A 326 19.32 -10.86 -5.47
N LEU A 327 18.01 -10.71 -5.67
CA LEU A 327 17.14 -11.79 -6.17
C LEU A 327 16.95 -11.74 -7.69
N ASP A 328 16.94 -10.54 -8.26
CA ASP A 328 16.73 -10.35 -9.69
C ASP A 328 17.32 -9.01 -10.11
N MET A 329 17.89 -8.97 -11.31
CA MET A 329 18.41 -7.75 -11.91
C MET A 329 18.63 -7.93 -13.40
N ALA A 330 18.43 -6.84 -14.14
CA ALA A 330 18.85 -6.73 -15.52
C ALA A 330 19.38 -5.34 -15.81
N TYR A 331 20.36 -5.27 -16.70
CA TYR A 331 20.82 -4.02 -17.27
C TYR A 331 20.01 -3.63 -18.51
N ARG A 332 19.88 -2.32 -18.71
CA ARG A 332 19.40 -1.72 -19.95
C ARG A 332 20.30 -2.15 -21.10
N GLN A 333 19.68 -2.56 -22.20
CA GLN A 333 20.37 -2.89 -23.44
C GLN A 333 20.03 -1.80 -24.46
N GLN A 334 20.90 -0.79 -24.58
CA GLN A 334 20.76 0.28 -25.58
C GLN A 334 22.09 0.61 -26.25
N PRO A 335 22.12 0.91 -27.56
CA PRO A 335 23.38 1.14 -28.28
C PRO A 335 24.22 2.33 -27.80
N ASP A 336 23.61 3.29 -27.11
CA ASP A 336 24.21 4.51 -26.61
C ASP A 336 24.68 4.43 -25.15
N LEU A 337 24.37 3.33 -24.45
CA LEU A 337 24.80 3.08 -23.08
C LEU A 337 26.04 2.17 -23.05
N PRO A 338 27.01 2.44 -22.17
CA PRO A 338 28.05 1.46 -21.88
C PRO A 338 27.44 0.15 -21.35
N ASP A 339 28.11 -0.96 -21.60
CA ASP A 339 27.68 -2.28 -21.12
C ASP A 339 27.55 -2.29 -19.60
N ASN A 340 26.50 -2.96 -19.10
CA ASN A 340 26.26 -3.20 -17.69
C ASN A 340 26.31 -1.93 -16.82
N CYS A 341 25.84 -0.82 -17.39
CA CYS A 341 25.91 0.50 -16.77
C CYS A 341 24.66 0.85 -15.96
N VAL A 342 23.50 0.79 -16.62
CA VAL A 342 22.22 1.27 -16.10
C VAL A 342 21.28 0.10 -15.86
N PHE A 343 20.65 0.03 -14.68
CA PHE A 343 19.69 -1.02 -14.37
C PHE A 343 18.35 -0.78 -15.10
N GLN A 344 17.82 -1.83 -15.73
CA GLN A 344 16.42 -1.88 -16.16
C GLN A 344 15.51 -2.18 -14.97
N HIS A 345 15.92 -3.14 -14.12
CA HIS A 345 15.29 -3.41 -12.84
C HIS A 345 16.33 -3.99 -11.87
N PHE A 346 16.05 -3.86 -10.58
CA PHE A 346 16.88 -4.38 -9.50
C PHE A 346 16.00 -4.75 -8.32
N THR A 347 16.04 -6.01 -7.89
CA THR A 347 15.28 -6.52 -6.75
C THR A 347 16.21 -7.04 -5.67
N LEU A 348 16.07 -6.49 -4.47
CA LEU A 348 16.86 -6.82 -3.29
C LEU A 348 15.94 -7.36 -2.19
N GLU A 349 16.17 -8.60 -1.78
CA GLU A 349 15.60 -9.15 -0.55
C GLU A 349 16.43 -8.67 0.63
N ILE A 350 15.76 -8.11 1.63
CA ILE A 350 16.35 -7.86 2.94
C ILE A 350 15.73 -8.78 3.97
N THR A 351 16.54 -9.20 4.92
CA THR A 351 16.10 -9.95 6.08
C THR A 351 16.76 -9.36 7.32
N ALA A 352 15.97 -9.08 8.35
CA ALA A 352 16.47 -8.48 9.59
C ALA A 352 16.38 -9.47 10.77
N TRP A 353 17.39 -9.43 11.64
CA TRP A 353 17.43 -10.19 12.89
C TRP A 353 17.78 -9.28 14.06
N GLN A 354 17.02 -9.38 15.14
CA GLN A 354 17.36 -8.71 16.39
C GLN A 354 18.61 -9.34 17.02
N LYS A 355 19.61 -8.52 17.35
CA LYS A 355 20.80 -8.95 18.10
C LYS A 355 20.40 -9.35 19.53
N ALA A 356 20.99 -10.41 20.06
CA ALA A 356 20.69 -10.84 21.42
C ALA A 356 21.30 -9.83 22.42
N VAL A 357 20.65 -9.63 23.56
CA VAL A 357 21.12 -8.72 24.62
C VAL A 357 22.49 -9.16 25.20
N GLU A 358 22.91 -10.40 24.96
CA GLU A 358 24.19 -10.96 25.44
C GLU A 358 25.41 -10.58 24.58
N ASP A 359 25.23 -9.97 23.41
CA ASP A 359 26.34 -9.59 22.51
C ASP A 359 27.00 -8.24 22.87
N TYR A 360 26.71 -7.68 24.06
CA TYR A 360 27.20 -6.38 24.52
C TYR A 360 28.27 -6.46 25.64
N PHE A 361 28.86 -7.63 25.90
CA PHE A 361 29.86 -7.80 26.96
C PHE A 361 31.31 -7.61 26.48
#